data_AF-A0A5Q3L608-F1
#
_entry.id   AF-A0A5Q3L608-F1
#
_cell.length_a   1.000
_cell.length_b   1.000
_cell.length_c   1.000
_cell.angle_alpha   90.00
_cell.angle_beta   90.00
_cell.angle_gamma   90.00
#
_symmetry.space_group_name_H-M   'P 1'
#
loop_
_entity.id
_entity.type
_entity.pdbx_description
1 polymer ?
#
loop_
_entity_poly.entity_id
_entity_poly.type
_entity_poly.pdbx_seq_one_letter_code
_entity_poly.pdbx_strand_id
1 'polypeptide(L)'
;MSIQHSYPWLVFLLLGLILSGCSSYSPEDESADYPNRPIEVVVPFAAGGGTDTFARIIKKAIDDQNLLPQPLVIVNRDGAGATIGSRAVKNAPPDGYTVLILHDAIFTAKYYGKVNFGPEAFEAVAGTGEGAPLLVAGPEVDFDNLEELIAFAKEKPEEATFAVNLGASSHFVALAIEKALGVQFRMVQTGSGAKRFAHLTGGHAALSIFTPAEFLQFRDAGLKAIVCCGEERHPALPEVPTATELGYDVIGSNMYYWWVPKGTPPARVEVLAKALKAAMETDYVIQKMEEIQSETTYLSGDSLQQKLTKIDQRTAAIQPRKIMDLSFFPWTLLSLTVAFAGLVYGQTWFEKKQPTEVQQLHETHPEAELPTNRIDLAIFSLLWVILYILVLQWEVIDFRLATIGFIVACGGTLLRKHRSAWLWLCLVAVLFGLGLHYIFTSLFWIDLPS
;
A
#
# COMPACT_ATOMS: atom_id res chain seq x y z
N MET A 1 48.46 -55.59 14.00
CA MET A 1 49.53 -54.69 13.50
C MET A 1 48.88 -53.32 13.30
N SER A 2 48.86 -52.49 14.35
CA SER A 2 48.23 -51.17 14.37
C SER A 2 49.26 -50.11 13.98
N ILE A 3 48.96 -49.30 12.96
CA ILE A 3 49.82 -48.18 12.56
C ILE A 3 49.07 -46.90 12.91
N GLN A 4 49.50 -46.26 14.00
CA GLN A 4 49.28 -44.85 14.29
C GLN A 4 50.31 -44.04 13.51
N HIS A 5 49.89 -43.08 12.69
CA HIS A 5 50.72 -41.93 12.34
C HIS A 5 49.92 -40.64 12.46
N SER A 6 50.36 -39.82 13.41
CA SER A 6 49.89 -38.49 13.73
C SER A 6 50.47 -37.47 12.74
N TYR A 7 49.64 -36.55 12.23
CA TYR A 7 50.10 -35.41 11.43
C TYR A 7 49.90 -34.10 12.23
N PRO A 8 50.88 -33.65 13.04
CA PRO A 8 50.74 -32.43 13.84
C PRO A 8 51.00 -31.13 13.04
N TRP A 9 51.28 -31.21 11.74
CA TRP A 9 51.63 -30.05 10.91
C TRP A 9 50.42 -29.34 10.27
N LEU A 10 49.26 -29.99 10.18
CA LEU A 10 48.03 -29.41 9.61
C LEU A 10 47.35 -28.38 10.53
N VAL A 11 47.60 -28.43 11.84
CA VAL A 11 47.01 -27.47 12.81
C VAL A 11 47.75 -26.13 12.80
N PHE A 12 49.04 -26.11 12.45
CA PHE A 12 49.81 -24.85 12.37
C PHE A 12 49.53 -24.05 11.09
N LEU A 13 49.06 -24.69 10.02
CA LEU A 13 48.70 -24.02 8.76
C LEU A 13 47.36 -23.27 8.84
N LEU A 14 46.48 -23.66 9.76
CA LEU A 14 45.18 -23.01 9.99
C LEU A 14 45.23 -21.78 10.92
N LEU A 15 46.27 -21.66 11.77
CA LEU A 15 46.45 -20.47 12.61
C LEU A 15 47.19 -19.31 11.91
N GLY A 16 47.98 -19.59 10.85
CA GLY A 16 48.67 -18.56 10.08
C GLY A 16 47.76 -17.72 9.17
N LEU A 17 46.61 -18.28 8.77
CA LEU A 17 45.64 -17.62 7.88
C LEU A 17 44.65 -16.69 8.60
N ILE A 18 44.59 -16.71 9.93
CA ILE A 18 43.65 -15.87 10.71
C ILE A 18 44.28 -14.51 11.07
N LEU A 19 45.61 -14.37 11.03
CA LEU A 19 46.32 -13.16 11.49
C LEU A 19 46.76 -12.19 10.38
N SER A 20 46.54 -12.51 9.09
CA SER A 20 46.84 -11.59 7.97
C SER A 20 45.60 -10.82 7.46
N GLY A 21 44.45 -10.96 8.11
CA GLY A 21 43.18 -10.34 7.69
C GLY A 21 42.88 -8.97 8.30
N CYS A 22 43.67 -8.47 9.26
CA CYS A 22 43.51 -7.13 9.81
C CYS A 22 44.28 -6.11 8.96
N SER A 23 43.92 -5.97 7.69
CA SER A 23 44.18 -4.72 6.98
C SER A 23 43.19 -3.70 7.53
N SER A 24 43.70 -2.63 8.13
CA SER A 24 42.93 -1.46 8.52
C SER A 24 42.18 -0.95 7.29
N TYR A 25 40.89 -1.26 7.19
CA TYR A 25 39.98 -0.61 6.26
C TYR A 25 39.83 0.83 6.76
N SER A 26 40.72 1.71 6.31
CA SER A 26 40.40 3.13 6.28
C SER A 26 39.24 3.24 5.28
N PRO A 27 38.09 3.81 5.65
CA PRO A 27 37.11 4.21 4.66
C PRO A 27 37.81 5.27 3.81
N GLU A 28 38.31 4.86 2.65
CA GLU A 28 38.61 5.81 1.60
C GLU A 28 37.33 6.58 1.33
N ASP A 29 37.48 7.89 1.21
CA ASP A 29 36.43 8.88 1.06
C ASP A 29 35.70 8.65 -0.27
N GLU A 30 34.83 7.65 -0.32
CA GLU A 30 33.95 7.28 -1.43
C GLU A 30 32.83 8.33 -1.64
N SER A 31 33.05 9.56 -1.14
CA SER A 31 32.26 10.76 -1.39
C SER A 31 32.70 11.50 -2.65
N ALA A 32 33.95 11.33 -3.09
CA ALA A 32 34.51 12.12 -4.20
C ALA A 32 33.90 11.79 -5.58
N ASP A 33 33.34 10.60 -5.77
CA ASP A 33 32.81 10.11 -7.06
C ASP A 33 31.29 9.86 -7.07
N TYR A 34 30.54 10.34 -6.08
CA TYR A 34 29.08 10.16 -6.06
C TYR A 34 28.34 11.28 -6.83
N PRO A 35 27.37 10.97 -7.70
CA PRO A 35 27.01 9.64 -8.20
C PRO A 35 27.86 9.20 -9.42
N ASN A 36 28.24 7.92 -9.48
CA ASN A 36 28.98 7.30 -10.60
C ASN A 36 28.18 6.26 -11.39
N ARG A 37 26.90 6.07 -11.05
CA ARG A 37 25.93 5.26 -11.77
C ARG A 37 24.52 5.89 -11.64
N PRO A 38 23.54 5.47 -12.47
CA PRO A 38 22.18 5.97 -12.37
C PRO A 38 21.57 5.79 -10.98
N ILE A 39 20.72 6.74 -10.57
CA ILE A 39 20.02 6.73 -9.28
C ILE A 39 18.57 6.30 -9.51
N GLU A 40 18.13 5.23 -8.87
CA GLU A 40 16.74 4.76 -8.91
C GLU A 40 15.85 5.66 -8.05
N VAL A 41 14.80 6.24 -8.64
CA VAL A 41 13.75 6.97 -7.94
C VAL A 41 12.50 6.12 -7.95
N VAL A 42 12.16 5.55 -6.79
CA VAL A 42 10.98 4.74 -6.60
C VAL A 42 9.77 5.63 -6.38
N VAL A 43 8.81 5.53 -7.30
CA VAL A 43 7.47 6.13 -7.19
C VAL A 43 6.52 5.02 -6.76
N PRO A 44 5.94 5.05 -5.55
CA PRO A 44 5.16 3.93 -5.02
C PRO A 44 3.69 3.95 -5.50
N PHE A 45 3.48 4.32 -6.76
CA PHE A 45 2.19 4.45 -7.44
C PHE A 45 2.34 4.11 -8.93
N ALA A 46 1.22 3.79 -9.58
CA ALA A 46 1.19 3.48 -11.00
C ALA A 46 1.70 4.65 -11.86
N ALA A 47 2.28 4.33 -13.01
CA ALA A 47 2.76 5.32 -13.97
C ALA A 47 1.62 6.23 -14.46
N GLY A 48 1.93 7.49 -14.76
CA GLY A 48 0.96 8.50 -15.18
C GLY A 48 0.14 9.15 -14.04
N GLY A 49 0.32 8.71 -12.79
CA GLY A 49 -0.25 9.40 -11.63
C GLY A 49 0.46 10.72 -11.30
N GLY A 50 -0.10 11.50 -10.36
CA GLY A 50 0.46 12.81 -9.97
C GLY A 50 1.91 12.74 -9.47
N THR A 51 2.25 11.78 -8.60
CA THR A 51 3.64 11.59 -8.12
C THR A 51 4.60 11.18 -9.23
N ASP A 52 4.16 10.34 -10.17
CA ASP A 52 4.97 9.92 -11.33
C ASP A 52 5.24 11.11 -12.27
N THR A 53 4.20 11.88 -12.57
CA THR A 53 4.29 13.10 -13.39
C THR A 53 5.26 14.10 -12.76
N PHE A 54 5.12 14.36 -11.45
CA PHE A 54 6.02 15.23 -10.70
C PHE A 54 7.48 14.75 -10.77
N ALA A 55 7.73 13.48 -10.47
CA ALA A 55 9.08 12.91 -10.50
C ALA A 55 9.73 13.03 -11.89
N ARG A 56 8.94 12.87 -12.96
CA ARG A 56 9.41 13.03 -14.36
C ARG A 56 9.70 14.49 -14.72
N ILE A 57 8.93 15.45 -14.20
CA ILE A 57 9.20 16.88 -14.36
C ILE A 57 10.57 17.22 -13.74
N ILE A 58 10.80 16.80 -12.50
CA ILE A 58 12.07 17.05 -11.80
C ILE A 58 13.24 16.35 -12.49
N LYS A 59 13.07 15.07 -12.88
CA LYS A 59 14.08 14.34 -13.66
C LYS A 59 14.46 15.11 -14.93
N LYS A 60 13.47 15.57 -15.71
CA LYS A 60 13.73 16.29 -16.95
C LYS A 60 14.54 17.58 -16.71
N ALA A 61 14.20 18.34 -15.67
CA ALA A 61 14.95 19.54 -15.31
C ALA A 61 16.41 19.22 -14.93
N ILE A 62 16.63 18.15 -14.17
CA ILE A 62 17.97 17.68 -13.80
C ILE A 62 18.78 17.28 -15.03
N ASP A 63 18.17 16.54 -15.96
CA ASP A 63 18.83 16.10 -17.19
C ASP A 63 19.15 17.28 -18.11
N ASP A 64 18.17 18.16 -18.40
CA ASP A 64 18.32 19.28 -19.33
C ASP A 64 19.38 20.29 -18.85
N GLN A 65 19.50 20.48 -17.53
CA GLN A 65 20.43 21.42 -16.91
C GLN A 65 21.74 20.74 -16.44
N ASN A 66 21.92 19.43 -16.69
CA ASN A 66 23.06 18.65 -16.24
C ASN A 66 23.37 18.81 -14.73
N LEU A 67 22.32 18.81 -13.89
CA LEU A 67 22.44 19.07 -12.44
C LEU A 67 23.04 17.89 -11.67
N LEU A 68 23.09 16.72 -12.29
CA LEU A 68 23.78 15.52 -11.80
C LEU A 68 24.64 14.93 -12.91
N PRO A 69 25.78 14.30 -12.56
CA PRO A 69 26.61 13.61 -13.54
C PRO A 69 26.01 12.27 -14.00
N GLN A 70 24.95 11.80 -13.32
CA GLN A 70 24.26 10.55 -13.62
C GLN A 70 22.75 10.76 -13.64
N PRO A 71 22.01 10.03 -14.49
CA PRO A 71 20.58 10.23 -14.64
C PRO A 71 19.80 9.67 -13.45
N LEU A 72 18.63 10.25 -13.20
CA LEU A 72 17.61 9.62 -12.36
C LEU A 72 16.82 8.60 -13.18
N VAL A 73 16.46 7.45 -12.62
CA VAL A 73 15.64 6.43 -13.29
C VAL A 73 14.36 6.24 -12.49
N ILE A 74 13.23 6.67 -13.04
CA ILE A 74 11.93 6.54 -12.37
C ILE A 74 11.45 5.08 -12.46
N VAL A 75 11.21 4.46 -11.31
CA VAL A 75 10.69 3.09 -11.18
C VAL A 75 9.38 3.11 -10.39
N ASN A 76 8.28 2.77 -11.06
CA ASN A 76 6.98 2.65 -10.42
C ASN A 76 6.89 1.31 -9.66
N ARG A 77 6.58 1.34 -8.37
CA ARG A 77 6.33 0.16 -7.51
C ARG A 77 5.07 0.37 -6.68
N ASP A 78 3.92 0.21 -7.32
CA ASP A 78 2.62 0.45 -6.73
C ASP A 78 2.14 -0.68 -5.81
N GLY A 79 0.96 -0.48 -5.20
CA GLY A 79 0.32 -1.45 -4.33
C GLY A 79 0.29 -1.06 -2.85
N ALA A 80 -0.76 -1.56 -2.17
CA ALA A 80 -1.02 -1.41 -0.74
C ALA A 80 -0.88 0.03 -0.19
N GLY A 81 -1.30 1.04 -0.96
CA GLY A 81 -1.26 2.45 -0.56
C GLY A 81 0.17 2.97 -0.35
N ALA A 82 1.06 2.72 -1.33
CA ALA A 82 2.47 3.09 -1.34
C ALA A 82 3.40 2.32 -0.39
N THR A 83 2.88 1.37 0.38
CA THR A 83 3.68 0.66 1.39
C THR A 83 4.67 -0.35 0.80
N ILE A 84 4.38 -0.92 -0.38
CA ILE A 84 5.27 -1.86 -1.07
C ILE A 84 6.54 -1.14 -1.53
N GLY A 85 6.40 -0.09 -2.35
CA GLY A 85 7.54 0.71 -2.82
C GLY A 85 8.33 1.34 -1.67
N SER A 86 7.64 1.87 -0.65
CA SER A 86 8.30 2.45 0.53
C SER A 86 9.14 1.43 1.29
N ARG A 87 8.63 0.20 1.48
CA ARG A 87 9.37 -0.89 2.14
C ARG A 87 10.58 -1.32 1.32
N ALA A 88 10.46 -1.35 0.00
CA ALA A 88 11.58 -1.68 -0.89
C ALA A 88 12.72 -0.66 -0.71
N VAL A 89 12.41 0.65 -0.67
CA VAL A 89 13.43 1.68 -0.41
C VAL A 89 13.98 1.59 1.00
N LYS A 90 13.12 1.45 2.02
CA LYS A 90 13.56 1.28 3.41
C LYS A 90 14.62 0.18 3.58
N ASN A 91 14.48 -0.91 2.83
CA ASN A 91 15.36 -2.08 2.90
C ASN A 91 16.53 -2.04 1.90
N ALA A 92 16.63 -1.00 1.06
CA ALA A 92 17.72 -0.85 0.11
C ALA A 92 19.04 -0.47 0.81
N PRO A 93 20.20 -0.69 0.18
CA PRO A 93 21.47 -0.20 0.69
C PRO A 93 21.43 1.32 0.93
N PRO A 94 21.93 1.82 2.07
CA PRO A 94 21.97 3.26 2.38
C PRO A 94 23.15 3.93 1.64
N ASP A 95 23.22 3.75 0.33
CA ASP A 95 24.31 4.23 -0.52
C ASP A 95 23.92 5.44 -1.39
N GLY A 96 22.69 5.93 -1.24
CA GLY A 96 22.17 7.09 -1.99
C GLY A 96 21.76 6.78 -3.43
N TYR A 97 21.78 5.52 -3.89
CA TYR A 97 21.35 5.16 -5.26
C TYR A 97 19.88 4.73 -5.35
N THR A 98 19.18 4.60 -4.23
CA THR A 98 17.74 4.33 -4.19
C THR A 98 17.06 5.45 -3.42
N VAL A 99 16.20 6.21 -4.10
CA VAL A 99 15.46 7.35 -3.56
C VAL A 99 13.98 7.04 -3.61
N LEU A 100 13.23 7.36 -2.57
CA LEU A 100 11.77 7.31 -2.54
C LEU A 100 11.23 8.72 -2.73
N ILE A 101 10.24 8.89 -3.61
CA ILE A 101 9.40 10.09 -3.64
C ILE A 101 7.99 9.74 -3.16
N LEU A 102 7.56 10.38 -2.06
CA LEU A 102 6.27 10.11 -1.45
C LEU A 102 5.75 11.35 -0.71
N HIS A 103 4.44 11.50 -0.67
CA HIS A 103 3.74 12.54 0.10
C HIS A 103 3.38 12.04 1.51
N ASP A 104 2.41 12.68 2.15
CA ASP A 104 1.97 12.41 3.53
C ASP A 104 1.52 10.95 3.80
N ALA A 105 1.35 10.13 2.75
CA ALA A 105 0.98 8.71 2.85
C ALA A 105 1.93 7.88 3.72
N ILE A 106 3.21 8.28 3.82
CA ILE A 106 4.17 7.62 4.72
C ILE A 106 3.79 7.74 6.20
N PHE A 107 3.18 8.85 6.59
CA PHE A 107 2.68 9.07 7.95
C PHE A 107 1.34 8.35 8.16
N THR A 108 0.41 8.55 7.22
CA THR A 108 -0.94 7.99 7.36
C THR A 108 -0.93 6.47 7.38
N ALA A 109 -0.06 5.82 6.60
CA ALA A 109 0.06 4.36 6.59
C ALA A 109 0.55 3.80 7.94
N LYS A 110 1.44 4.51 8.64
CA LYS A 110 1.90 4.16 9.99
C LYS A 110 0.78 4.28 11.01
N TYR A 111 0.13 5.44 11.10
CA TYR A 111 -0.92 5.70 12.10
C TYR A 111 -2.21 4.92 11.84
N TYR A 112 -2.45 4.53 10.60
CA TYR A 112 -3.54 3.62 10.23
C TYR A 112 -3.20 2.15 10.51
N GLY A 113 -1.94 1.80 10.77
CA GLY A 113 -1.52 0.43 11.07
C GLY A 113 -1.30 -0.47 9.84
N LYS A 114 -1.22 0.10 8.63
CA LYS A 114 -0.84 -0.65 7.41
C LYS A 114 0.63 -1.09 7.47
N VAL A 115 1.48 -0.29 8.11
CA VAL A 115 2.90 -0.57 8.31
C VAL A 115 3.34 -0.20 9.72
N ASN A 116 4.45 -0.78 10.16
CA ASN A 116 5.09 -0.52 11.45
C ASN A 116 6.29 0.44 11.33
N PHE A 117 6.34 1.25 10.27
CA PHE A 117 7.40 2.22 10.03
C PHE A 117 6.80 3.47 9.38
N GLY A 118 7.44 4.61 9.61
CA GLY A 118 7.14 5.88 8.94
C GLY A 118 8.43 6.63 8.57
N PRO A 119 8.41 7.98 8.60
CA PRO A 119 9.56 8.81 8.25
C PRO A 119 10.85 8.45 9.01
N GLU A 120 10.74 7.97 10.25
CA GLU A 120 11.89 7.61 11.08
C GLU A 120 12.78 6.47 10.52
N ALA A 121 12.29 5.77 9.49
CA ALA A 121 13.00 4.71 8.78
C ALA A 121 13.81 5.20 7.57
N PHE A 122 13.88 6.51 7.35
CA PHE A 122 14.55 7.14 6.20
C PHE A 122 15.36 8.37 6.64
N GLU A 123 16.26 8.83 5.76
CA GLU A 123 16.79 10.20 5.82
C GLU A 123 16.00 11.08 4.84
N ALA A 124 15.62 12.27 5.30
CA ALA A 124 14.91 13.25 4.47
C ALA A 124 15.92 14.04 3.62
N VAL A 125 15.74 14.02 2.30
CA VAL A 125 16.59 14.77 1.35
C VAL A 125 16.04 16.18 1.14
N ALA A 126 14.78 16.27 0.72
CA ALA A 126 14.10 17.53 0.44
C ALA A 126 12.57 17.34 0.47
N GLY A 127 11.85 18.41 0.76
CA GLY A 127 10.45 18.56 0.39
C GLY A 127 10.36 19.48 -0.83
N THR A 128 9.71 19.06 -1.90
CA THR A 128 9.63 19.80 -3.16
C THR A 128 8.20 19.84 -3.66
N GLY A 129 7.68 21.02 -3.98
CA GLY A 129 6.30 21.16 -4.42
C GLY A 129 5.31 20.89 -3.28
N GLU A 130 4.35 21.78 -3.06
CA GLU A 130 3.28 21.56 -2.08
C GLU A 130 1.92 21.81 -2.72
N GLY A 131 0.92 21.02 -2.36
CA GLY A 131 -0.46 21.26 -2.77
C GLY A 131 -1.38 21.18 -1.56
N ALA A 132 -2.25 22.18 -1.41
CA ALA A 132 -3.27 22.19 -0.38
C ALA A 132 -4.50 21.35 -0.80
N PRO A 133 -4.91 20.33 -0.04
CA PRO A 133 -6.09 19.54 -0.37
C PRO A 133 -7.37 20.38 -0.24
N LEU A 134 -8.34 20.13 -1.11
CA LEU A 134 -9.64 20.79 -1.12
C LEU A 134 -10.72 19.83 -0.62
N LEU A 135 -11.60 20.31 0.26
CA LEU A 135 -12.89 19.69 0.54
C LEU A 135 -13.85 20.02 -0.61
N VAL A 136 -14.32 18.99 -1.30
CA VAL A 136 -15.15 19.14 -2.50
C VAL A 136 -16.46 18.39 -2.32
N ALA A 137 -17.56 19.03 -2.73
CA ALA A 137 -18.89 18.47 -2.74
C ALA A 137 -19.33 18.06 -4.15
N GLY A 138 -20.17 17.02 -4.22
CA GLY A 138 -20.82 16.56 -5.44
C GLY A 138 -21.84 17.57 -5.99
N PRO A 139 -22.33 17.37 -7.23
CA PRO A 139 -23.23 18.31 -7.88
C PRO A 139 -24.66 18.28 -7.31
N GLU A 140 -25.11 17.13 -6.77
CA GLU A 140 -26.49 16.90 -6.32
C GLU A 140 -26.71 17.11 -4.81
N VAL A 141 -25.77 17.78 -4.11
CA VAL A 141 -25.91 18.04 -2.67
C VAL A 141 -26.66 19.35 -2.38
N ASP A 142 -27.38 19.37 -1.25
CA ASP A 142 -28.17 20.50 -0.76
C ASP A 142 -27.36 21.50 0.10
N PHE A 143 -26.04 21.57 -0.07
CA PHE A 143 -25.17 22.53 0.64
C PHE A 143 -24.11 23.11 -0.30
N ASP A 144 -23.80 24.39 -0.10
CA ASP A 144 -22.86 25.17 -0.94
C ASP A 144 -21.63 25.65 -0.18
N ASN A 145 -21.67 25.64 1.15
CA ASN A 145 -20.60 26.16 2.00
C ASN A 145 -20.40 25.28 3.25
N LEU A 146 -19.37 25.61 4.04
CA LEU A 146 -19.00 24.82 5.21
C LEU A 146 -20.08 24.84 6.30
N GLU A 147 -20.76 25.96 6.49
CA GLU A 147 -21.78 26.12 7.53
C GLU A 147 -23.02 25.26 7.22
N GLU A 148 -23.46 25.25 5.97
CA GLU A 148 -24.52 24.38 5.47
C GLU A 148 -24.13 22.91 5.52
N LEU A 149 -22.87 22.57 5.20
CA LEU A 149 -22.36 21.22 5.36
C LEU A 149 -22.41 20.76 6.82
N ILE A 150 -22.03 21.62 7.77
CA ILE A 150 -22.09 21.30 9.20
C ILE A 150 -23.54 21.09 9.65
N ALA A 151 -24.47 21.93 9.19
CA ALA A 151 -25.89 21.77 9.47
C ALA A 151 -26.42 20.44 8.90
N PHE A 152 -26.13 20.15 7.63
CA PHE A 152 -26.50 18.90 6.96
C PHE A 152 -25.95 17.67 7.69
N ALA A 153 -24.67 17.68 8.05
CA ALA A 153 -24.02 16.56 8.72
C ALA A 153 -24.55 16.33 10.15
N LYS A 154 -25.03 17.37 10.83
CA LYS A 154 -25.67 17.24 12.16
C LYS A 154 -27.10 16.72 12.07
N GLU A 155 -27.86 17.16 11.06
CA GLU A 155 -29.24 16.72 10.85
C GLU A 155 -29.30 15.28 10.31
N LYS A 156 -28.39 14.94 9.37
CA LYS A 156 -28.39 13.67 8.64
C LYS A 156 -27.00 13.01 8.63
N PRO A 157 -26.47 12.58 9.78
CA PRO A 157 -25.11 12.06 9.90
C PRO A 157 -24.82 10.83 9.00
N GLU A 158 -25.82 9.99 8.71
CA GLU A 158 -25.63 8.82 7.84
C GLU A 158 -25.62 9.15 6.33
N GLU A 159 -26.18 10.30 5.93
CA GLU A 159 -26.27 10.78 4.54
C GLU A 159 -25.04 11.59 4.12
N ALA A 160 -24.30 12.15 5.09
CA ALA A 160 -23.04 12.87 4.86
C ALA A 160 -21.90 11.90 4.49
N THR A 161 -21.99 11.34 3.28
CA THR A 161 -21.07 10.34 2.74
C THR A 161 -19.81 10.98 2.20
N PHE A 162 -18.67 10.37 2.53
CA PHE A 162 -17.36 10.92 2.21
C PHE A 162 -16.51 9.86 1.51
N ALA A 163 -16.33 10.00 0.20
CA ALA A 163 -15.49 9.09 -0.59
C ALA A 163 -14.01 9.34 -0.29
N VAL A 164 -13.31 8.32 0.20
CA VAL A 164 -11.90 8.40 0.60
C VAL A 164 -11.13 7.15 0.16
N ASN A 165 -9.80 7.19 0.32
CA ASN A 165 -8.99 5.98 0.36
C ASN A 165 -8.52 5.75 1.80
N LEU A 166 -9.10 4.76 2.47
CA LEU A 166 -8.84 4.44 3.87
C LEU A 166 -7.35 4.19 4.11
N GLY A 167 -6.82 4.91 5.09
CA GLY A 167 -5.41 4.91 5.44
C GLY A 167 -4.50 5.74 4.54
N ALA A 168 -5.03 6.43 3.52
CA ALA A 168 -4.31 7.41 2.72
C ALA A 168 -4.59 8.85 3.20
N SER A 169 -3.93 9.84 2.57
CA SER A 169 -4.06 11.27 2.89
C SER A 169 -5.51 11.75 2.87
N SER A 170 -6.31 11.39 1.85
CA SER A 170 -7.72 11.80 1.75
C SER A 170 -8.56 11.37 2.95
N HIS A 171 -8.30 10.18 3.50
CA HIS A 171 -8.96 9.70 4.72
C HIS A 171 -8.55 10.51 5.95
N PHE A 172 -7.25 10.80 6.12
CA PHE A 172 -6.77 11.56 7.27
C PHE A 172 -7.21 13.03 7.24
N VAL A 173 -7.23 13.66 6.07
CA VAL A 173 -7.78 15.02 5.91
C VAL A 173 -9.27 15.02 6.23
N ALA A 174 -10.03 14.04 5.74
CA ALA A 174 -11.46 13.92 6.07
C ALA A 174 -11.70 13.72 7.57
N LEU A 175 -10.87 12.93 8.26
CA LEU A 175 -10.92 12.78 9.72
C LEU A 175 -10.50 14.05 10.47
N ALA A 176 -9.54 14.82 9.95
CA ALA A 176 -9.16 16.10 10.52
C ALA A 176 -10.32 17.11 10.43
N ILE A 177 -11.01 17.15 9.29
CA ILE A 177 -12.24 17.94 9.11
C ILE A 177 -13.32 17.45 10.07
N GLU A 178 -13.60 16.15 10.13
CA GLU A 178 -14.58 15.55 11.05
C GLU A 178 -14.34 16.02 12.50
N LYS A 179 -13.09 15.90 12.96
CA LYS A 179 -12.65 16.30 14.31
C LYS A 179 -12.80 17.80 14.55
N ALA A 180 -12.38 18.64 13.59
CA ALA A 180 -12.43 20.09 13.74
C ALA A 180 -13.85 20.65 13.71
N LEU A 181 -14.72 20.07 12.87
CA LEU A 181 -16.11 20.49 12.73
C LEU A 181 -17.02 19.92 13.84
N GLY A 182 -16.58 18.86 14.53
CA GLY A 182 -17.38 18.17 15.54
C GLY A 182 -18.62 17.48 14.93
N VAL A 183 -18.49 16.99 13.71
CA VAL A 183 -19.53 16.22 12.99
C VAL A 183 -19.04 14.79 12.79
N GLN A 184 -19.87 13.92 12.23
CA GLN A 184 -19.47 12.57 11.86
C GLN A 184 -19.87 12.29 10.42
N PHE A 185 -18.91 11.90 9.57
CA PHE A 185 -19.17 11.52 8.19
C PHE A 185 -19.22 10.00 8.04
N ARG A 186 -19.96 9.53 7.03
CA ARG A 186 -19.91 8.14 6.60
C ARG A 186 -18.81 7.98 5.54
N MET A 187 -17.62 7.56 5.97
CA MET A 187 -16.49 7.32 5.07
C MET A 187 -16.77 6.11 4.16
N VAL A 188 -16.57 6.28 2.85
CA VAL A 188 -16.73 5.23 1.83
C VAL A 188 -15.37 4.94 1.21
N GLN A 189 -14.95 3.67 1.22
CA GLN A 189 -13.72 3.23 0.56
C GLN A 189 -13.93 3.25 -0.96
N THR A 190 -13.26 4.17 -1.64
CA THR A 190 -13.43 4.36 -3.09
C THR A 190 -12.10 4.28 -3.84
N GLY A 191 -10.98 4.54 -3.16
CA GLY A 191 -9.64 4.45 -3.75
C GLY A 191 -9.19 5.77 -4.40
N SER A 192 -8.73 5.71 -5.66
CA SER A 192 -8.07 6.83 -6.34
C SER A 192 -8.96 8.06 -6.55
N GLY A 193 -8.36 9.22 -6.88
CA GLY A 193 -9.09 10.44 -7.24
C GLY A 193 -10.13 10.23 -8.34
N ALA A 194 -9.77 9.56 -9.44
CA ALA A 194 -10.71 9.29 -10.53
C ALA A 194 -11.94 8.45 -10.10
N LYS A 195 -11.75 7.42 -9.25
CA LYS A 195 -12.88 6.65 -8.70
C LYS A 195 -13.74 7.51 -7.78
N ARG A 196 -13.12 8.36 -6.96
CA ARG A 196 -13.84 9.29 -6.07
C ARG A 196 -14.62 10.34 -6.84
N PHE A 197 -14.07 10.87 -7.92
CA PHE A 197 -14.75 11.75 -8.86
C PHE A 197 -16.03 11.09 -9.40
N ALA A 198 -15.92 9.86 -9.93
CA ALA A 198 -17.07 9.12 -10.45
C ALA A 198 -18.15 8.87 -9.38
N HIS A 199 -17.75 8.62 -8.12
CA HIS A 199 -18.69 8.49 -7.00
C HIS A 199 -19.43 9.79 -6.69
N LEU A 200 -18.76 10.94 -6.75
CA LEU A 200 -19.40 12.24 -6.53
C LEU A 200 -20.38 12.56 -7.65
N THR A 201 -19.95 12.44 -8.91
CA THR A 201 -20.81 12.76 -10.06
C THR A 201 -21.93 11.76 -10.27
N GLY A 202 -21.80 10.52 -9.77
CA GLY A 202 -22.84 9.50 -9.79
C GLY A 202 -23.77 9.52 -8.58
N GLY A 203 -23.63 10.48 -7.65
CA GLY A 203 -24.47 10.58 -6.45
C GLY A 203 -24.23 9.48 -5.41
N HIS A 204 -23.14 8.72 -5.52
CA HIS A 204 -22.77 7.65 -4.59
C HIS A 204 -21.99 8.16 -3.36
N ALA A 205 -21.49 9.40 -3.40
CA ALA A 205 -20.90 10.09 -2.25
C ALA A 205 -21.13 11.60 -2.35
N ALA A 206 -21.38 12.26 -1.21
CA ALA A 206 -21.61 13.70 -1.14
C ALA A 206 -20.31 14.50 -1.16
N LEU A 207 -19.23 13.97 -0.58
CA LEU A 207 -17.97 14.68 -0.32
C LEU A 207 -16.75 13.87 -0.74
N SER A 208 -15.67 14.56 -1.12
CA SER A 208 -14.33 13.98 -1.18
C SER A 208 -13.24 15.05 -0.96
N ILE A 209 -11.98 14.59 -0.91
CA ILE A 209 -10.79 15.44 -0.88
C ILE A 209 -10.06 15.37 -2.22
N PHE A 210 -9.87 16.48 -2.91
CA PHE A 210 -9.08 16.50 -4.16
C PHE A 210 -7.89 17.44 -4.03
N THR A 211 -6.87 17.23 -4.85
CA THR A 211 -5.87 18.28 -5.07
C THR A 211 -6.49 19.43 -5.89
N PRO A 212 -5.90 20.64 -5.89
CA PRO A 212 -6.36 21.73 -6.74
C PRO A 212 -6.35 21.36 -8.23
N ALA A 213 -5.32 20.62 -8.68
CA ALA A 213 -5.23 20.11 -10.04
C ALA A 213 -6.38 19.17 -10.42
N GLU A 214 -6.66 18.19 -9.56
CA GLU A 214 -7.78 17.26 -9.74
C GLU A 214 -9.11 18.04 -9.77
N PHE A 215 -9.32 18.95 -8.83
CA PHE A 215 -10.55 19.76 -8.80
C PHE A 215 -10.71 20.60 -10.07
N LEU A 216 -9.67 21.31 -10.52
CA LEU A 216 -9.74 22.13 -11.72
C LEU A 216 -10.02 21.31 -12.99
N GLN A 217 -9.52 20.07 -13.05
CA GLN A 217 -9.85 19.12 -14.11
C GLN A 217 -11.32 18.65 -14.03
N PHE A 218 -11.88 18.53 -12.83
CA PHE A 218 -13.20 17.95 -12.57
C PHE A 218 -14.33 18.98 -12.42
N ARG A 219 -14.01 20.26 -12.23
CA ARG A 219 -14.98 21.30 -11.83
C ARG A 219 -16.16 21.45 -12.79
N ASP A 220 -15.93 21.22 -14.08
CA ASP A 220 -16.96 21.37 -15.13
C ASP A 220 -18.08 20.31 -15.00
N ALA A 221 -17.88 19.27 -14.17
CA ALA A 221 -18.91 18.31 -13.80
C ALA A 221 -19.88 18.82 -12.71
N GLY A 222 -19.82 20.10 -12.35
CA GLY A 222 -20.68 20.72 -11.34
C GLY A 222 -20.23 20.51 -9.89
N LEU A 223 -18.97 20.10 -9.68
CA LEU A 223 -18.40 19.96 -8.35
C LEU A 223 -18.17 21.33 -7.68
N LYS A 224 -18.29 21.37 -6.36
CA LYS A 224 -18.13 22.61 -5.57
C LYS A 224 -16.94 22.47 -4.61
N ALA A 225 -15.93 23.32 -4.72
CA ALA A 225 -14.87 23.40 -3.72
C ALA A 225 -15.37 24.23 -2.53
N ILE A 226 -15.51 23.59 -1.37
CA ILE A 226 -16.12 24.18 -0.17
C ILE A 226 -15.05 24.86 0.69
N VAL A 227 -13.90 24.20 0.87
CA VAL A 227 -12.82 24.67 1.75
C VAL A 227 -11.46 24.25 1.19
N CYS A 228 -10.50 25.17 1.22
CA CYS A 228 -9.09 24.88 1.07
C CYS A 228 -8.49 24.47 2.42
N CYS A 229 -7.83 23.33 2.50
CA CYS A 229 -7.12 22.90 3.72
C CYS A 229 -5.66 23.39 3.74
N GLY A 230 -5.33 24.46 3.01
CA GLY A 230 -4.01 25.11 3.04
C GLY A 230 -3.91 26.15 4.15
N GLU A 231 -2.68 26.63 4.40
CA GLU A 231 -2.47 27.79 5.29
C GLU A 231 -2.99 29.09 4.65
N GLU A 232 -2.89 29.17 3.31
CA GLU A 232 -3.37 30.27 2.49
C GLU A 232 -4.36 29.75 1.42
N ARG A 233 -5.14 30.67 0.83
CA ARG A 233 -6.01 30.33 -0.30
C ARG A 233 -5.17 29.94 -1.51
N HIS A 234 -5.67 28.98 -2.28
CA HIS A 234 -4.99 28.58 -3.51
C HIS A 234 -5.11 29.68 -4.58
N PRO A 235 -4.02 30.12 -5.25
CA PRO A 235 -4.05 31.25 -6.18
C PRO A 235 -5.03 31.08 -7.36
N ALA A 236 -5.24 29.85 -7.82
CA ALA A 236 -6.20 29.55 -8.90
C ALA A 236 -7.66 29.41 -8.43
N LEU A 237 -7.90 29.45 -7.12
CA LEU A 237 -9.22 29.32 -6.48
C LEU A 237 -9.37 30.37 -5.35
N PRO A 238 -9.14 31.67 -5.61
CA PRO A 238 -9.12 32.70 -4.56
C PRO A 238 -10.48 32.90 -3.87
N GLU A 239 -11.56 32.44 -4.49
CA GLU A 239 -12.91 32.45 -3.94
C GLU A 239 -13.13 31.40 -2.85
N VAL A 240 -12.34 30.31 -2.84
CA VAL A 240 -12.48 29.22 -1.87
C VAL A 240 -11.75 29.60 -0.58
N PRO A 241 -12.47 29.76 0.55
CA PRO A 241 -11.84 30.12 1.82
C PRO A 241 -10.99 28.97 2.37
N THR A 242 -10.00 29.30 3.19
CA THR A 242 -9.27 28.28 3.96
C THR A 242 -10.08 27.84 5.18
N ALA A 243 -9.79 26.64 5.70
CA ALA A 243 -10.40 26.20 6.95
C ALA A 243 -10.02 27.12 8.12
N THR A 244 -8.78 27.64 8.11
CA THR A 244 -8.25 28.53 9.16
C THR A 244 -8.92 29.90 9.14
N GLU A 245 -9.24 30.46 7.96
CA GLU A 245 -10.04 31.68 7.82
C GLU A 245 -11.45 31.52 8.42
N LEU A 246 -12.00 30.31 8.34
CA LEU A 246 -13.30 29.95 8.92
C LEU A 246 -13.22 29.55 10.40
N GLY A 247 -12.04 29.65 11.02
CA GLY A 247 -11.84 29.38 12.45
C GLY A 247 -11.63 27.90 12.80
N TYR A 248 -11.38 27.04 11.81
CA TYR A 248 -11.11 25.61 12.01
C TYR A 248 -9.62 25.30 11.81
N ASP A 249 -9.00 24.64 12.79
CA ASP A 249 -7.61 24.18 12.70
C ASP A 249 -7.51 22.90 11.86
N VAL A 250 -7.68 23.07 10.55
CA VAL A 250 -7.48 22.02 9.54
C VAL A 250 -6.48 22.53 8.52
N ILE A 251 -5.27 21.99 8.60
CA ILE A 251 -4.23 22.21 7.59
C ILE A 251 -3.77 20.85 7.10
N GLY A 252 -4.08 20.56 5.83
CA GLY A 252 -3.56 19.45 5.07
C GLY A 252 -2.42 19.90 4.18
N SER A 253 -1.46 19.01 3.98
CA SER A 253 -0.33 19.19 3.07
C SER A 253 -0.32 18.00 2.11
N ASN A 254 0.13 18.24 0.88
CA ASN A 254 0.48 17.18 -0.05
C ASN A 254 1.84 17.47 -0.68
N MET A 255 2.83 17.78 0.17
CA MET A 255 4.19 18.02 -0.27
C MET A 255 4.86 16.74 -0.78
N TYR A 256 5.66 16.82 -1.84
CA TYR A 256 6.45 15.68 -2.31
C TYR A 256 7.76 15.62 -1.55
N TYR A 257 7.92 14.61 -0.71
CA TYR A 257 9.15 14.38 0.03
C TYR A 257 10.04 13.37 -0.69
N TRP A 258 11.33 13.68 -0.72
CA TRP A 258 12.39 12.82 -1.23
C TRP A 258 13.13 12.21 -0.06
N TRP A 259 13.22 10.89 -0.05
CA TRP A 259 13.80 10.11 1.03
C TRP A 259 14.86 9.16 0.51
N VAL A 260 15.86 8.89 1.32
CA VAL A 260 16.81 7.79 1.11
C VAL A 260 16.79 6.85 2.31
N PRO A 261 17.30 5.62 2.19
CA PRO A 261 17.34 4.70 3.31
C PRO A 261 18.09 5.30 4.50
N LYS A 262 17.63 4.99 5.72
CA LYS A 262 18.26 5.46 6.96
C LYS A 262 19.75 5.12 6.99
N GLY A 263 20.59 6.06 7.43
CA GLY A 263 22.04 5.89 7.47
C GLY A 263 22.76 6.17 6.15
N THR A 264 22.06 6.71 5.13
CA THR A 264 22.73 7.19 3.92
C THR A 264 23.72 8.32 4.27
N PRO A 265 24.97 8.31 3.75
CA PRO A 265 25.97 9.32 4.10
C PRO A 265 25.47 10.76 3.86
N PRO A 266 25.65 11.69 4.83
CA PRO A 266 25.17 13.08 4.69
C PRO A 266 25.65 13.78 3.42
N ALA A 267 26.89 13.51 2.98
CA ALA A 267 27.42 14.08 1.74
C ALA A 267 26.60 13.66 0.49
N ARG A 268 26.10 12.43 0.45
CA ARG A 268 25.25 11.94 -0.67
C ARG A 268 23.86 12.56 -0.61
N VAL A 269 23.31 12.72 0.59
CA VAL A 269 22.05 13.45 0.82
C VAL A 269 22.18 14.90 0.34
N GLU A 270 23.29 15.56 0.63
CA GLU A 270 23.55 16.95 0.23
C GLU A 270 23.65 17.09 -1.30
N VAL A 271 24.33 16.17 -1.99
CA VAL A 271 24.40 16.15 -3.46
C VAL A 271 23.00 16.06 -4.08
N LEU A 272 22.17 15.14 -3.59
CA LEU A 272 20.78 15.00 -4.05
C LEU A 272 19.94 16.26 -3.73
N ALA A 273 20.04 16.78 -2.51
CA ALA A 273 19.31 17.96 -2.07
C ALA A 273 19.66 19.18 -2.93
N LYS A 274 20.95 19.36 -3.27
CA LYS A 274 21.43 20.44 -4.14
C LYS A 274 20.90 20.32 -5.57
N ALA A 275 20.90 19.11 -6.14
CA ALA A 275 20.35 18.88 -7.47
C ALA A 275 18.83 19.14 -7.51
N LEU A 276 18.09 18.69 -6.50
CA LEU A 276 16.66 18.95 -6.37
C LEU A 276 16.37 20.44 -6.21
N LYS A 277 17.17 21.17 -5.42
CA LYS A 277 17.03 22.61 -5.26
C LYS A 277 17.19 23.33 -6.59
N ALA A 278 18.30 23.05 -7.29
CA ALA A 278 18.59 23.68 -8.57
C ALA A 278 17.52 23.34 -9.62
N ALA A 279 16.94 22.14 -9.59
CA ALA A 279 15.84 21.76 -10.48
C ALA A 279 14.58 22.59 -10.20
N MET A 280 14.21 22.75 -8.93
CA MET A 280 13.05 23.54 -8.50
C MET A 280 13.13 25.02 -8.87
N GLU A 281 14.35 25.55 -9.03
CA GLU A 281 14.62 26.94 -9.41
C GLU A 281 14.60 27.17 -10.94
N THR A 282 14.43 26.12 -11.75
CA THR A 282 14.36 26.27 -13.22
C THR A 282 13.00 26.82 -13.68
N ASP A 283 13.01 27.68 -14.70
CA ASP A 283 11.79 28.19 -15.33
C ASP A 283 10.86 27.06 -15.81
N TYR A 284 11.44 25.97 -16.31
CA TYR A 284 10.71 24.78 -16.72
C TYR A 284 9.90 24.19 -15.56
N VAL A 285 10.52 24.02 -14.38
CA VAL A 285 9.82 23.46 -13.22
C VAL A 285 8.79 24.45 -12.70
N ILE A 286 9.11 25.74 -12.58
CA ILE A 286 8.16 26.78 -12.14
C ILE A 286 6.90 26.76 -13.01
N GLN A 287 7.06 26.78 -14.35
CA GLN A 287 5.93 26.71 -15.28
C GLN A 287 5.14 25.40 -15.14
N LYS A 288 5.83 24.26 -14.98
CA LYS A 288 5.14 22.98 -14.81
C LYS A 288 4.41 22.85 -13.48
N MET A 289 4.93 23.46 -12.40
CA MET A 289 4.25 23.52 -11.11
C MET A 289 2.93 24.30 -11.21
N GLU A 290 2.93 25.43 -11.92
CA GLU A 290 1.70 26.19 -12.22
C GLU A 290 0.70 25.35 -13.02
N GLU A 291 1.15 24.65 -14.07
CA GLU A 291 0.28 23.77 -14.87
C GLU A 291 -0.37 22.66 -14.02
N ILE A 292 0.38 22.06 -13.10
CA ILE A 292 -0.12 21.01 -12.20
C ILE A 292 -0.68 21.56 -10.88
N GLN A 293 -0.85 22.87 -10.75
CA GLN A 293 -1.49 23.53 -9.61
C GLN A 293 -0.85 23.13 -8.28
N SER A 294 0.48 23.11 -8.27
CA SER A 294 1.32 22.88 -7.11
C SER A 294 2.13 24.15 -6.84
N GLU A 295 2.29 24.49 -5.57
CA GLU A 295 3.17 25.58 -5.15
C GLU A 295 4.63 25.17 -5.34
N THR A 296 5.44 26.06 -5.91
CA THR A 296 6.88 25.84 -6.09
C THR A 296 7.61 26.06 -4.77
N THR A 297 7.55 25.07 -3.88
CA THR A 297 8.20 25.11 -2.56
C THR A 297 9.41 24.17 -2.53
N TYR A 298 10.51 24.61 -1.89
CA TYR A 298 11.65 23.75 -1.58
C TYR A 298 12.03 23.88 -0.10
N LEU A 299 12.06 22.76 0.62
CA LEU A 299 12.49 22.66 2.02
C LEU A 299 13.63 21.64 2.15
N SER A 300 14.65 21.97 2.93
CA SER A 300 15.70 21.04 3.35
C SER A 300 16.24 21.40 4.74
N GLY A 301 17.06 20.53 5.31
CA GLY A 301 17.65 20.73 6.65
C GLY A 301 16.59 20.96 7.72
N ASP A 302 16.84 21.92 8.61
CA ASP A 302 15.99 22.21 9.77
C ASP A 302 14.55 22.58 9.40
N SER A 303 14.37 23.33 8.29
CA SER A 303 13.04 23.73 7.83
C SER A 303 12.16 22.52 7.46
N LEU A 304 12.76 21.55 6.76
CA LEU A 304 12.11 20.29 6.43
C LEU A 304 11.81 19.49 7.70
N GLN A 305 12.78 19.38 8.62
CA GLN A 305 12.57 18.64 9.88
C GLN A 305 11.42 19.22 10.72
N GLN A 306 11.29 20.54 10.78
CA GLN A 306 10.18 21.22 11.44
C GLN A 306 8.83 20.89 10.77
N LYS A 307 8.77 20.91 9.43
CA LYS A 307 7.57 20.53 8.66
C LYS A 307 7.18 19.07 8.93
N LEU A 308 8.13 18.15 8.84
CA LEU A 308 7.91 16.72 9.09
C LEU A 308 7.41 16.46 10.52
N THR A 309 8.00 17.13 11.51
CA THR A 309 7.57 17.03 12.92
C THR A 309 6.13 17.51 13.11
N LYS A 310 5.77 18.65 12.51
CA LYS A 310 4.39 19.17 12.56
C LYS A 310 3.39 18.19 11.93
N ILE A 311 3.72 17.61 10.78
CA ILE A 311 2.86 16.65 10.08
C ILE A 311 2.72 15.35 10.88
N ASP A 312 3.81 14.84 11.45
CA ASP A 312 3.76 13.65 12.31
C ASP A 312 2.83 13.89 13.51
N GLN A 313 2.98 15.02 14.20
CA GLN A 313 2.11 15.40 15.32
C GLN A 313 0.64 15.53 14.93
N ARG A 314 0.34 16.21 13.81
CA ARG A 314 -1.02 16.35 13.30
C ARG A 314 -1.62 14.99 12.94
N THR A 315 -0.87 14.16 12.23
CA THR A 315 -1.31 12.82 11.82
C THR A 315 -1.53 11.91 13.03
N ALA A 316 -0.65 11.96 14.03
CA ALA A 316 -0.77 11.21 15.28
C ALA A 316 -1.99 11.62 16.11
N ALA A 317 -2.38 12.90 16.05
CA ALA A 317 -3.54 13.42 16.76
C ALA A 317 -4.88 12.98 16.14
N ILE A 318 -4.86 12.42 14.93
CA ILE A 318 -6.02 11.82 14.28
C ILE A 318 -6.12 10.36 14.71
N GLN A 319 -7.25 9.99 15.29
CA GLN A 319 -7.56 8.60 15.62
C GLN A 319 -8.42 8.02 14.50
N PRO A 320 -7.84 7.27 13.54
CA PRO A 320 -8.66 6.57 12.56
C PRO A 320 -9.61 5.62 13.29
N ARG A 321 -10.89 5.63 12.88
CA ARG A 321 -11.85 4.66 13.39
C ARG A 321 -11.28 3.27 13.17
N LYS A 322 -11.19 2.47 14.24
CA LYS A 322 -10.82 1.07 14.13
C LYS A 322 -11.85 0.39 13.23
N ILE A 323 -11.45 0.03 12.01
CA ILE A 323 -12.16 -0.99 11.24
C ILE A 323 -12.13 -2.26 12.09
N MET A 324 -13.24 -3.00 12.14
CA MET A 324 -13.34 -4.26 12.89
C MET A 324 -12.00 -5.00 12.85
N ASP A 325 -11.42 -5.19 14.02
CA ASP A 325 -10.16 -5.91 14.15
C ASP A 325 -10.42 -7.37 13.79
N LEU A 326 -10.23 -7.70 12.51
CA LEU A 326 -10.29 -9.05 11.99
C LEU A 326 -9.06 -9.87 12.44
N SER A 327 -8.22 -9.40 13.37
CA SER A 327 -7.15 -10.22 13.98
C SER A 327 -7.67 -11.53 14.58
N PHE A 328 -8.94 -11.56 15.00
CA PHE A 328 -9.61 -12.79 15.43
C PHE A 328 -9.99 -13.71 14.26
N PHE A 329 -10.17 -13.19 13.05
CA PHE A 329 -10.62 -13.95 11.88
C PHE A 329 -9.67 -15.11 11.52
N PRO A 330 -8.33 -14.94 11.42
CA PRO A 330 -7.40 -16.05 11.23
C PRO A 330 -7.49 -17.11 12.32
N TRP A 331 -7.60 -16.69 13.59
CA TRP A 331 -7.72 -17.62 14.71
C TRP A 331 -9.05 -18.36 14.71
N THR A 332 -10.17 -17.70 14.40
CA THR A 332 -11.47 -18.36 14.22
C THR A 332 -11.46 -19.34 13.05
N LEU A 333 -10.85 -18.97 11.93
CA LEU A 333 -10.73 -19.83 10.77
C LEU A 333 -9.89 -21.06 11.10
N LEU A 334 -8.77 -20.88 11.82
CA LEU A 334 -7.93 -21.97 12.32
C LEU A 334 -8.68 -22.84 13.34
N SER A 335 -9.39 -22.24 14.29
CA SER A 335 -10.20 -22.97 15.29
C SER A 335 -11.31 -23.77 14.64
N LEU A 336 -12.03 -23.20 13.67
CA LEU A 336 -13.04 -23.89 12.87
C LEU A 336 -12.40 -25.01 12.06
N THR A 337 -11.25 -24.77 11.41
CA THR A 337 -10.53 -25.79 10.64
C THR A 337 -10.10 -26.95 11.53
N VAL A 338 -9.55 -26.68 12.72
CA VAL A 338 -9.18 -27.70 13.70
C VAL A 338 -10.40 -28.44 14.24
N ALA A 339 -11.50 -27.73 14.50
CA ALA A 339 -12.76 -28.34 14.94
C ALA A 339 -13.35 -29.27 13.87
N PHE A 340 -13.40 -28.84 12.61
CA PHE A 340 -13.83 -29.67 11.48
C PHE A 340 -12.90 -30.85 11.25
N ALA A 341 -11.58 -30.66 11.32
CA ALA A 341 -10.62 -31.76 11.24
C ALA A 341 -10.80 -32.77 12.39
N GLY A 342 -11.07 -32.28 13.59
CA GLY A 342 -11.39 -33.10 14.76
C GLY A 342 -12.72 -33.85 14.62
N LEU A 343 -13.75 -33.23 14.03
CA LEU A 343 -15.03 -33.88 13.72
C LEU A 343 -14.87 -34.97 12.66
N VAL A 344 -14.11 -34.70 11.59
CA VAL A 344 -13.80 -35.68 10.55
C VAL A 344 -12.99 -36.84 11.14
N TYR A 345 -11.96 -36.56 11.95
CA TYR A 345 -11.19 -37.60 12.63
C TYR A 345 -12.06 -38.40 13.60
N GLY A 346 -12.92 -37.74 14.37
CA GLY A 346 -13.88 -38.36 15.27
C GLY A 346 -14.86 -39.27 14.53
N GLN A 347 -15.43 -38.83 13.41
CA GLN A 347 -16.27 -39.65 12.55
C GLN A 347 -15.53 -40.89 12.05
N THR A 348 -14.32 -40.74 11.51
CA THR A 348 -13.52 -41.90 11.05
C THR A 348 -13.13 -42.85 12.18
N TRP A 349 -12.98 -42.36 13.41
CA TRP A 349 -12.71 -43.18 14.59
C TRP A 349 -13.95 -43.93 15.09
N PHE A 350 -15.13 -43.30 15.03
CA PHE A 350 -16.41 -43.94 15.36
C PHE A 350 -16.83 -44.96 14.29
N GLU A 351 -16.59 -44.67 13.01
CA GLU A 351 -16.78 -45.61 11.91
C GLU A 351 -15.88 -46.84 12.05
N LYS A 352 -14.64 -46.69 12.56
CA LYS A 352 -13.77 -47.84 12.91
C LYS A 352 -14.31 -48.73 14.03
N LYS A 353 -15.25 -48.25 14.85
CA LYS A 353 -15.84 -48.99 15.98
C LYS A 353 -17.16 -49.68 15.67
N GLN A 354 -17.83 -49.28 14.58
CA GLN A 354 -18.98 -50.02 14.07
C GLN A 354 -18.49 -51.03 13.04
N PRO A 355 -18.94 -52.30 13.06
CA PRO A 355 -18.69 -53.18 11.94
C PRO A 355 -19.42 -52.60 10.73
N THR A 356 -18.68 -51.93 9.84
CA THR A 356 -19.21 -51.38 8.60
C THR A 356 -19.87 -52.50 7.77
N GLU A 357 -20.91 -52.19 6.99
CA GLU A 357 -21.45 -53.09 5.94
C GLU A 357 -20.34 -53.70 5.08
N VAL A 358 -19.22 -52.97 4.92
CA VAL A 358 -17.98 -53.40 4.24
C VAL A 358 -17.30 -54.60 4.90
N GLN A 359 -17.35 -54.74 6.23
CA GLN A 359 -16.78 -55.88 6.96
C GLN A 359 -17.63 -57.15 6.77
N GLN A 360 -18.97 -56.99 6.71
CA GLN A 360 -19.90 -58.08 6.35
C GLN A 360 -19.85 -58.43 4.84
N LEU A 361 -19.61 -57.44 3.98
CA LEU A 361 -19.39 -57.62 2.54
C LEU A 361 -18.04 -58.27 2.22
N HIS A 362 -16.99 -58.02 3.00
CA HIS A 362 -15.68 -58.64 2.81
C HIS A 362 -15.64 -60.10 3.30
N GLU A 363 -16.44 -60.44 4.33
CA GLU A 363 -16.69 -61.84 4.72
C GLU A 363 -17.45 -62.64 3.64
N THR A 364 -18.24 -61.98 2.81
CA THR A 364 -19.00 -62.61 1.70
C THR A 364 -18.34 -62.48 0.33
N HIS A 365 -17.45 -61.50 0.14
CA HIS A 365 -16.70 -61.23 -1.09
C HIS A 365 -15.25 -60.75 -0.78
N PRO A 366 -14.27 -61.67 -0.70
CA PRO A 366 -12.89 -61.37 -0.27
C PRO A 366 -12.07 -60.52 -1.25
N GLU A 367 -12.60 -60.20 -2.43
CA GLU A 367 -11.91 -59.38 -3.44
C GLU A 367 -12.22 -57.87 -3.33
N ALA A 368 -13.06 -57.44 -2.39
CA ALA A 368 -13.37 -56.02 -2.22
C ALA A 368 -12.22 -55.29 -1.49
N GLU A 369 -11.41 -54.51 -2.23
CA GLU A 369 -10.34 -53.68 -1.68
C GLU A 369 -10.86 -52.69 -0.61
N LEU A 370 -10.24 -52.71 0.58
CA LEU A 370 -10.52 -51.75 1.64
C LEU A 370 -10.11 -50.33 1.22
N PRO A 371 -10.85 -49.27 1.62
CA PRO A 371 -10.48 -47.89 1.33
C PRO A 371 -9.15 -47.54 2.03
N THR A 372 -8.09 -47.43 1.24
CA THR A 372 -6.74 -47.03 1.69
C THR A 372 -6.76 -45.64 2.31
N ASN A 373 -6.00 -45.45 3.40
CA ASN A 373 -5.75 -44.15 4.05
C ASN A 373 -5.46 -43.06 3.00
N ARG A 374 -6.36 -42.08 2.85
CA ARG A 374 -6.31 -41.05 1.80
C ARG A 374 -5.43 -39.85 2.15
N ILE A 375 -4.25 -40.13 2.72
CA ILE A 375 -3.25 -39.11 3.06
C ILE A 375 -2.72 -38.43 1.79
N ASP A 376 -2.68 -39.17 0.69
CA ASP A 376 -2.38 -38.67 -0.66
C ASP A 376 -3.29 -37.50 -1.05
N LEU A 377 -4.61 -37.61 -0.84
CA LEU A 377 -5.57 -36.54 -1.15
C LEU A 377 -5.35 -35.28 -0.29
N ALA A 378 -4.96 -35.44 0.97
CA ALA A 378 -4.63 -34.32 1.84
C ALA A 378 -3.37 -33.58 1.37
N ILE A 379 -2.34 -34.33 0.96
CA ILE A 379 -1.10 -33.76 0.40
C ILE A 379 -1.40 -33.01 -0.90
N PHE A 380 -2.18 -33.58 -1.81
CA PHE A 380 -2.55 -32.91 -3.07
C PHE A 380 -3.37 -31.64 -2.83
N SER A 381 -4.33 -31.67 -1.92
CA SER A 381 -5.10 -30.48 -1.54
C SER A 381 -4.20 -29.36 -1.00
N LEU A 382 -3.22 -29.71 -0.15
CA LEU A 382 -2.26 -28.75 0.41
C LEU A 382 -1.36 -28.14 -0.68
N LEU A 383 -0.89 -28.95 -1.64
CA LEU A 383 -0.10 -28.46 -2.77
C LEU A 383 -0.89 -27.46 -3.63
N TRP A 384 -2.18 -27.71 -3.87
CA TRP A 384 -3.04 -26.75 -4.58
C TRP A 384 -3.23 -25.44 -3.81
N VAL A 385 -3.33 -25.49 -2.48
CA VAL A 385 -3.39 -24.28 -1.64
C VAL A 385 -2.10 -23.48 -1.74
N ILE A 386 -0.94 -24.14 -1.63
CA ILE A 386 0.37 -23.48 -1.75
C ILE A 386 0.51 -22.83 -3.13
N LEU A 387 0.17 -23.55 -4.20
CA LEU A 387 0.22 -23.02 -5.55
C LEU A 387 -0.72 -21.82 -5.74
N TYR A 388 -1.94 -21.89 -5.21
CA TYR A 388 -2.89 -20.79 -5.27
C TYR A 388 -2.35 -19.53 -4.57
N ILE A 389 -1.74 -19.68 -3.40
CA ILE A 389 -1.09 -18.56 -2.68
C ILE A 389 0.04 -17.95 -3.52
N LEU A 390 0.88 -18.78 -4.14
CA LEU A 390 1.96 -18.29 -4.99
C LEU A 390 1.45 -17.55 -6.23
N VAL A 391 0.39 -18.06 -6.87
CA VAL A 391 -0.25 -17.40 -8.02
C VAL A 391 -0.80 -16.03 -7.63
N LEU A 392 -1.45 -15.92 -6.48
CA LEU A 392 -1.96 -14.64 -5.98
C LEU A 392 -0.83 -13.69 -5.58
N GLN A 393 0.26 -14.21 -4.98
CA GLN A 393 1.40 -13.40 -4.54
C GLN A 393 2.16 -12.78 -5.71
N TRP A 394 2.22 -13.46 -6.86
CA TRP A 394 2.91 -12.98 -8.05
C TRP A 394 1.99 -12.23 -9.04
N GLU A 395 0.71 -12.06 -8.70
CA GLU A 395 -0.27 -11.33 -9.51
C GLU A 395 -0.30 -11.74 -10.99
N VAL A 396 0.01 -13.02 -11.27
CA VAL A 396 0.11 -13.52 -12.65
C VAL A 396 -1.27 -13.65 -13.30
N ILE A 397 -2.31 -13.86 -12.47
CA ILE A 397 -3.67 -14.17 -12.90
C ILE A 397 -4.66 -13.43 -12.00
N ASP A 398 -5.71 -12.87 -12.62
CA ASP A 398 -6.88 -12.28 -11.95
C ASP A 398 -7.43 -13.18 -10.82
N PHE A 399 -7.77 -12.58 -9.68
CA PHE A 399 -8.26 -13.29 -8.49
C PHE A 399 -9.39 -14.27 -8.81
N ARG A 400 -10.37 -13.89 -9.65
CA ARG A 400 -11.54 -14.74 -9.97
C ARG A 400 -11.08 -15.99 -10.67
N LEU A 401 -10.21 -15.86 -11.67
CA LEU A 401 -9.68 -16.97 -12.44
C LEU A 401 -8.79 -17.87 -11.57
N ALA A 402 -7.97 -17.28 -10.69
CA ALA A 402 -7.15 -18.02 -9.75
C ALA A 402 -8.02 -18.84 -8.76
N THR A 403 -9.08 -18.23 -8.20
CA THR A 403 -10.01 -18.91 -7.28
C THR A 403 -10.80 -20.02 -7.99
N ILE A 404 -11.31 -19.76 -9.19
CA ILE A 404 -12.02 -20.78 -9.99
C ILE A 404 -11.08 -21.95 -10.28
N GLY A 405 -9.87 -21.67 -10.76
CA GLY A 405 -8.86 -22.68 -11.06
C GLY A 405 -8.49 -23.51 -9.83
N PHE A 406 -8.31 -22.87 -8.68
CA PHE A 406 -8.05 -23.54 -7.41
C PHE A 406 -9.20 -24.47 -6.99
N ILE A 407 -10.45 -24.01 -7.05
CA ILE A 407 -11.61 -24.84 -6.66
C ILE A 407 -11.76 -26.03 -7.59
N VAL A 408 -11.60 -25.84 -8.91
CA VAL A 408 -11.67 -26.93 -9.89
C VAL A 408 -10.53 -27.93 -9.70
N ALA A 409 -9.30 -27.46 -9.47
CA ALA A 409 -8.15 -28.32 -9.29
C ALA A 409 -8.24 -29.11 -7.98
N CYS A 410 -8.50 -28.43 -6.87
CA CYS A 410 -8.65 -29.05 -5.56
C CYS A 410 -9.87 -29.99 -5.54
N GLY A 411 -11.05 -29.52 -5.95
CA GLY A 411 -12.26 -30.33 -6.02
C GLY A 411 -12.15 -31.50 -7.00
N GLY A 412 -11.43 -31.32 -8.12
CA GLY A 412 -11.19 -32.37 -9.11
C GLY A 412 -10.31 -33.50 -8.56
N THR A 413 -9.33 -33.19 -7.72
CA THR A 413 -8.55 -34.22 -7.01
C THR A 413 -9.41 -35.02 -6.04
N LEU A 414 -10.34 -34.37 -5.35
CA LEU A 414 -11.28 -35.01 -4.41
C LEU A 414 -12.34 -35.85 -5.12
N LEU A 415 -12.83 -35.40 -6.28
CA LEU A 415 -13.92 -36.01 -7.05
C LEU A 415 -13.42 -36.91 -8.21
N ARG A 416 -12.15 -37.34 -8.19
CA ARG A 416 -11.51 -38.09 -9.30
C ARG A 416 -12.30 -39.32 -9.77
N LYS A 417 -13.04 -40.00 -8.88
CA LYS A 417 -13.86 -41.18 -9.20
C LYS A 417 -15.31 -40.86 -9.60
N HIS A 418 -15.79 -39.64 -9.39
CA HIS A 418 -17.18 -39.24 -9.63
C HIS A 418 -17.30 -38.21 -10.76
N ARG A 419 -17.14 -38.68 -12.00
CA ARG A 419 -17.18 -37.82 -13.21
C ARG A 419 -18.49 -37.04 -13.37
N SER A 420 -19.61 -37.55 -12.88
CA SER A 420 -20.91 -36.87 -12.91
C SER A 420 -20.96 -35.60 -12.05
N ALA A 421 -20.07 -35.45 -11.07
CA ALA A 421 -20.02 -34.28 -10.19
C ALA A 421 -19.18 -33.11 -10.75
N TRP A 422 -18.45 -33.31 -11.86
CA TRP A 422 -17.55 -32.30 -12.41
C TRP A 422 -18.25 -31.05 -12.92
N LEU A 423 -19.42 -31.21 -13.56
CA LEU A 423 -20.20 -30.06 -14.03
C LEU A 423 -20.66 -29.18 -12.86
N TRP A 424 -21.11 -29.80 -11.77
CA TRP A 424 -21.51 -29.09 -10.55
C TRP A 424 -20.32 -28.42 -9.85
N LEU A 425 -19.17 -29.07 -9.83
CA LEU A 425 -17.93 -28.48 -9.31
C LEU A 425 -17.54 -27.21 -10.07
N CYS A 426 -17.56 -27.25 -11.41
CA CYS A 426 -17.25 -26.09 -12.23
C CYS A 426 -18.26 -24.95 -12.01
N LEU A 427 -19.55 -25.28 -11.90
CA LEU A 427 -20.59 -24.27 -11.61
C LEU A 427 -20.37 -23.61 -10.25
N VAL A 428 -20.11 -24.40 -9.20
CA VAL A 428 -19.81 -23.87 -7.85
C VAL A 428 -18.54 -23.03 -7.88
N ALA A 429 -17.49 -23.47 -8.57
CA ALA A 429 -16.24 -22.72 -8.68
C ALA A 429 -16.45 -21.32 -9.28
N VAL A 430 -17.22 -21.23 -10.37
CA VAL A 430 -17.56 -19.95 -11.01
C VAL A 430 -18.39 -19.07 -10.08
N LEU A 431 -19.46 -19.60 -9.50
CA LEU A 431 -20.31 -18.83 -8.59
C LEU A 431 -19.55 -18.34 -7.35
N PHE A 432 -18.68 -19.17 -6.79
CA PHE A 432 -17.89 -18.83 -5.60
C PHE A 432 -16.77 -17.85 -5.92
N GLY A 433 -16.08 -18.00 -7.05
CA GLY A 433 -15.05 -17.06 -7.50
C GLY A 433 -15.64 -15.67 -7.77
N LEU A 434 -16.78 -15.60 -8.48
CA LEU A 434 -17.48 -14.34 -8.72
C LEU A 434 -18.11 -13.76 -7.44
N GLY A 435 -18.70 -14.62 -6.60
CA GLY A 435 -19.35 -14.24 -5.35
C GLY A 435 -18.35 -13.70 -4.32
N LEU A 436 -17.21 -14.37 -4.13
CA LEU A 436 -16.14 -13.88 -3.25
C LEU A 436 -15.56 -12.57 -3.78
N HIS A 437 -15.32 -12.46 -5.09
CA HIS A 437 -14.87 -11.21 -5.67
C HIS A 437 -15.87 -10.09 -5.37
N TYR A 438 -17.16 -10.28 -5.65
CA TYR A 438 -18.20 -9.31 -5.33
C TYR A 438 -18.26 -8.97 -3.83
N ILE A 439 -18.18 -9.96 -2.94
CA ILE A 439 -18.17 -9.73 -1.50
C ILE A 439 -16.93 -8.90 -1.11
N PHE A 440 -15.75 -9.26 -1.57
CA PHE A 440 -14.53 -8.53 -1.23
C PHE A 440 -14.49 -7.13 -1.84
N THR A 441 -14.87 -6.95 -3.10
CA THR A 441 -14.79 -5.64 -3.77
C THR A 441 -15.96 -4.73 -3.48
N SER A 442 -17.17 -5.27 -3.35
CA SER A 442 -18.41 -4.48 -3.23
C SER A 442 -18.93 -4.39 -1.80
N LEU A 443 -18.70 -5.41 -0.96
CA LEU A 443 -19.15 -5.41 0.44
C LEU A 443 -18.03 -4.98 1.40
N PHE A 444 -16.82 -5.53 1.23
CA PHE A 444 -15.67 -5.22 2.07
C PHE A 444 -14.72 -4.16 1.48
N TRP A 445 -14.90 -3.79 0.22
CA TRP A 445 -14.10 -2.79 -0.48
C TRP A 445 -12.59 -3.03 -0.40
N ILE A 446 -12.20 -4.31 -0.48
CA ILE A 446 -10.83 -4.79 -0.54
C ILE A 446 -10.44 -4.91 -2.01
N ASP A 447 -9.39 -4.20 -2.42
CA ASP A 447 -8.78 -4.38 -3.73
C ASP A 447 -8.11 -5.76 -3.79
N LEU A 448 -8.57 -6.59 -4.72
CA LEU A 448 -8.01 -7.91 -5.01
C LEU A 448 -7.09 -7.82 -6.25
N PRO A 449 -6.09 -8.73 -6.39
CA PRO A 449 -5.27 -8.80 -7.60
C PRO A 449 -6.13 -8.86 -8.86
N SER A 450 -5.93 -7.89 -9.75
CA SER A 450 -6.68 -7.69 -11.00
C SER A 450 -6.10 -8.44 -12.17
#